data_AF-A0A6N6VPE8-F1
#
_entry.id   AF-A0A6N6VPE8-F1
#
_cell.length_a   1.000
_cell.length_b   1.000
_cell.length_c   1.000
_cell.angle_alpha   90.00
_cell.angle_beta   90.00
_cell.angle_gamma   90.00
#
_symmetry.space_group_name_H-M   'P 1'
#
loop_
_entity.id
_entity.type
_entity.pdbx_description
1 polymer ?
#
loop_
_entity_poly.entity_id
_entity_poly.type
_entity_poly.pdbx_seq_one_letter_code
_entity_poly.pdbx_strand_id
1 'polypeptide(L)'
;MRPSPAPVSPKTAKSFIRHFARATEMEAAVIDPIVFRLAIFVLAIFVGYYVVWSVTPALHTPLMSVTNAISSVIIVGALIAVGVDMIQAGEAGWMSKGLGFVAVILASVNIFGGFLVTQRMLAMYKKKDR
;
A
#
# COMPACT_ATOMS: atom_id res chain seq x y z
N MET A 1 45.24 -12.88 18.81
CA MET A 1 44.05 -13.72 19.10
C MET A 1 42.91 -12.82 19.55
N ARG A 2 41.92 -12.56 18.69
CA ARG A 2 40.69 -11.88 19.16
C ARG A 2 39.87 -12.90 19.94
N PRO A 3 39.42 -12.61 21.17
CA PRO A 3 38.49 -13.49 21.87
C PRO A 3 37.23 -13.66 21.02
N SER A 4 36.85 -14.91 20.77
CA SER A 4 35.60 -15.26 20.10
C SER A 4 34.43 -14.70 20.93
N PRO A 5 33.46 -14.00 20.34
CA PRO A 5 32.32 -13.49 21.09
C PRO A 5 31.58 -14.66 21.75
N ALA A 6 31.41 -14.58 23.07
CA ALA A 6 30.73 -15.62 23.84
C ALA A 6 29.29 -15.82 23.32
N PRO A 7 28.80 -17.07 23.21
CA PRO A 7 27.44 -17.33 22.75
C PRO A 7 26.44 -16.66 23.69
N VAL A 8 25.63 -15.77 23.12
CA VAL A 8 24.67 -14.97 23.87
C VAL A 8 23.66 -15.90 24.55
N SER A 9 23.52 -15.81 25.87
CA SER A 9 22.65 -16.73 26.61
C SER A 9 21.20 -16.65 26.10
N PRO A 10 20.45 -17.78 26.03
CA PRO A 10 19.07 -17.79 25.56
C PRO A 10 18.14 -16.85 26.33
N LYS A 11 18.48 -16.53 27.59
CA LYS A 11 17.73 -15.61 28.45
C LYS A 11 17.94 -14.15 28.05
N THR A 12 19.16 -13.79 27.62
CA THR A 12 19.49 -12.46 27.12
C THR A 12 18.82 -12.21 25.77
N ALA A 13 18.89 -13.16 24.83
CA ALA A 13 18.21 -13.06 23.54
C ALA A 13 16.68 -12.93 23.69
N LYS A 14 16.06 -13.74 24.55
CA LYS A 14 14.61 -13.65 24.85
C LYS A 14 14.23 -12.34 25.54
N SER A 15 15.10 -11.78 26.37
CA SER A 15 14.91 -10.46 26.98
C SER A 15 14.94 -9.37 25.93
N PHE A 16 15.95 -9.35 25.05
CA PHE A 16 16.05 -8.37 23.97
C PHE A 16 14.85 -8.43 23.03
N ILE A 17 14.41 -9.63 22.63
CA ILE A 17 13.20 -9.81 21.82
C ILE A 17 11.97 -9.28 22.54
N ARG A 18 11.84 -9.52 23.86
CA ARG A 18 10.72 -9.03 24.66
C ARG A 18 10.74 -7.51 24.83
N HIS A 19 11.91 -6.89 24.97
CA HIS A 19 12.04 -5.43 25.04
C HIS A 19 11.80 -4.79 23.68
N PHE A 20 12.25 -5.42 22.59
CA PHE A 20 11.98 -4.98 21.23
C PHE A 20 10.49 -5.10 20.91
N ALA A 21 9.85 -6.24 21.22
CA ALA A 21 8.41 -6.45 21.09
C ALA A 21 7.59 -5.47 21.95
N ARG A 22 8.01 -5.22 23.20
CA ARG A 22 7.37 -4.21 24.05
C ARG A 22 7.56 -2.79 23.54
N ALA A 23 8.69 -2.47 22.91
CA ALA A 23 8.93 -1.15 22.33
C ALA A 23 8.03 -0.91 21.10
N THR A 24 7.82 -1.91 20.25
CA THR A 24 6.83 -1.84 19.16
C THR A 24 5.39 -1.76 19.68
N GLU A 25 5.08 -2.42 20.80
CA GLU A 25 3.76 -2.32 21.44
C GLU A 25 3.55 -0.96 22.14
N MET A 26 4.61 -0.33 22.67
CA MET A 26 4.53 0.93 23.40
C MET A 26 4.41 2.18 22.50
N GLU A 27 4.76 2.08 21.22
CA GLU A 27 4.58 3.18 20.25
C GLU A 27 3.10 3.40 19.90
N ALA A 28 2.22 2.43 20.20
CA ALA A 28 0.77 2.61 20.20
C ALA A 28 0.31 3.39 21.46
N ALA A 29 0.86 4.58 21.65
CA ALA A 29 0.52 5.44 22.77
C ALA A 29 -0.90 6.02 22.59
N VAL A 30 -1.82 5.63 23.48
CA VAL A 30 -2.95 6.41 24.06
C VAL A 30 -4.01 7.00 23.11
N ILE A 31 -3.85 6.91 21.79
CA ILE A 31 -4.77 7.47 20.80
C ILE A 31 -5.71 6.37 20.29
N ASP A 32 -7.01 6.61 20.35
CA ASP A 32 -8.01 5.70 19.78
C ASP A 32 -7.68 5.34 18.33
N PRO A 33 -7.69 4.05 17.93
CA PRO A 33 -7.34 3.63 16.57
C PRO A 33 -8.18 4.33 15.48
N ILE A 34 -9.42 4.70 15.81
CA ILE A 34 -10.30 5.45 14.91
C ILE A 34 -9.78 6.88 14.75
N VAL A 35 -9.45 7.56 15.85
CA VAL A 35 -8.91 8.94 15.82
C VAL A 35 -7.59 8.97 15.04
N PHE A 36 -6.72 7.97 15.25
CA PHE A 36 -5.47 7.84 14.51
C PHE A 36 -5.69 7.66 12.99
N ARG A 37 -6.58 6.75 12.58
CA ARG A 37 -6.92 6.54 11.15
C ARG A 37 -7.61 7.77 10.54
N LEU A 38 -8.45 8.45 11.31
CA LEU A 38 -9.12 9.67 10.89
C LEU A 38 -8.12 10.82 10.69
N ALA A 39 -7.14 10.94 11.58
CA ALA A 39 -6.05 11.92 11.42
C ALA A 39 -5.25 11.68 10.13
N ILE A 40 -4.89 10.42 9.85
CA ILE A 40 -4.24 10.04 8.59
C ILE A 40 -5.12 10.37 7.38
N PHE A 41 -6.42 10.07 7.45
CA PHE A 41 -7.37 10.36 6.38
C PHE A 41 -7.46 11.87 6.07
N VAL A 42 -7.62 12.70 7.10
CA VAL A 42 -7.67 14.17 6.95
C VAL A 42 -6.35 14.72 6.41
N LEU A 43 -5.21 14.24 6.92
CA LEU A 43 -3.90 14.65 6.41
C LEU A 43 -3.69 14.25 4.94
N ALA A 44 -4.15 13.05 4.55
CA ALA A 44 -4.08 12.58 3.17
C ALA A 44 -4.92 13.43 2.21
N ILE A 45 -6.08 13.96 2.65
CA ILE A 45 -6.88 14.90 1.87
C ILE A 45 -6.09 16.19 1.60
N PHE A 46 -5.49 16.78 2.63
CA PHE A 46 -4.66 17.97 2.47
C PHE A 46 -3.51 17.73 1.49
N VAL A 47 -2.77 16.63 1.65
CA VAL A 47 -1.69 16.26 0.74
C VAL A 47 -2.21 16.08 -0.69
N GLY A 48 -3.31 15.35 -0.88
CA GLY A 48 -3.89 15.13 -2.20
C GLY A 48 -4.31 16.43 -2.89
N TYR A 49 -4.91 17.35 -2.14
CA TYR A 49 -5.28 18.67 -2.65
C TYR A 49 -4.07 19.46 -3.17
N TYR A 50 -3.01 19.59 -2.35
CA TYR A 50 -1.81 20.33 -2.76
C TYR A 50 -1.09 19.67 -3.94
N VAL A 51 -1.03 18.33 -3.98
CA VAL A 51 -0.39 17.58 -5.09
C VAL A 51 -1.10 17.83 -6.43
N VAL A 52 -2.43 17.83 -6.44
CA VAL A 52 -3.22 18.06 -7.67
C VAL A 52 -3.21 19.52 -8.09
N TRP A 53 -3.19 20.46 -7.13
CA TRP A 53 -3.26 21.89 -7.44
C TRP A 53 -1.94 22.45 -8.00
N SER A 54 -0.80 21.79 -7.73
CA SER A 54 0.52 22.20 -8.21
C SER A 54 0.88 21.72 -9.64
N VAL A 55 -0.10 21.26 -10.43
CA VAL A 55 0.13 20.74 -11.79
C VAL A 55 -0.03 21.83 -12.86
N THR A 56 0.71 21.72 -13.96
CA THR A 56 0.53 22.64 -15.10
C THR A 56 -0.77 22.33 -15.87
N PRO A 57 -1.49 23.33 -16.40
CA PRO A 57 -2.80 23.11 -17.04
C PRO A 57 -2.81 22.11 -18.21
N ALA A 58 -1.72 22.01 -18.96
CA ALA A 58 -1.57 21.06 -20.05
C ALA A 58 -1.58 19.59 -19.58
N LEU A 59 -1.29 19.35 -18.30
CA LEU A 59 -1.19 18.01 -17.72
C LEU A 59 -2.48 17.53 -17.03
N HIS A 60 -3.57 18.31 -16.99
CA HIS A 60 -4.82 17.84 -16.36
C HIS A 60 -5.37 16.56 -17.00
N THR A 61 -5.28 16.41 -18.33
CA THR A 61 -5.72 15.19 -19.02
C THR A 61 -4.81 13.98 -18.72
N PRO A 62 -3.48 14.09 -18.79
CA PRO A 62 -2.58 13.05 -18.27
C PRO A 62 -2.78 12.74 -16.79
N LEU A 63 -3.02 13.75 -15.96
CA LEU A 63 -3.23 13.60 -14.52
C LEU A 63 -4.51 12.81 -14.23
N MET A 64 -5.58 13.07 -14.97
CA MET A 64 -6.82 12.29 -14.88
C MET A 64 -6.54 10.80 -15.13
N SER A 65 -5.75 10.49 -16.16
CA SER A 65 -5.34 9.10 -16.45
C SER A 65 -4.48 8.49 -15.34
N VAL A 66 -3.56 9.25 -14.75
CA VAL A 66 -2.76 8.80 -13.60
C VAL A 66 -3.64 8.52 -12.40
N THR A 67 -4.60 9.39 -12.08
CA THR A 67 -5.50 9.18 -10.94
C THR A 67 -6.38 7.95 -11.12
N ASN A 68 -6.74 7.61 -12.37
CA ASN A 68 -7.40 6.34 -12.67
C ASN A 68 -6.50 5.14 -12.33
N ALA A 69 -5.22 5.18 -12.71
CA ALA A 69 -4.26 4.13 -12.33
C ALA A 69 -4.07 4.03 -10.80
N ILE A 70 -3.93 5.16 -10.11
CA ILE A 70 -3.75 5.22 -8.64
C ILE A 70 -4.96 4.65 -7.89
N SER A 71 -6.18 4.82 -8.41
CA SER A 71 -7.39 4.23 -7.81
C SER A 71 -7.33 2.71 -7.65
N SER A 72 -6.42 2.06 -8.38
CA SER A 72 -6.15 0.62 -8.29
C SER A 72 -5.53 0.16 -6.97
N VAL A 73 -5.40 1.03 -5.96
CA VAL A 73 -5.07 0.64 -4.57
C VAL A 73 -6.00 -0.46 -4.02
N ILE A 74 -7.19 -0.60 -4.62
CA ILE A 74 -8.13 -1.72 -4.38
C ILE A 74 -7.49 -3.11 -4.52
N ILE A 75 -6.37 -3.25 -5.24
CA ILE A 75 -5.66 -4.54 -5.37
C ILE A 75 -5.23 -5.09 -4.01
N VAL A 76 -4.92 -4.24 -3.04
CA VAL A 76 -4.58 -4.66 -1.67
C VAL A 76 -5.76 -5.41 -1.03
N GLY A 77 -6.97 -4.87 -1.18
CA GLY A 77 -8.19 -5.51 -0.69
C GLY A 77 -8.50 -6.82 -1.43
N ALA A 78 -8.29 -6.85 -2.74
CA ALA A 78 -8.48 -8.05 -3.55
C ALA A 78 -7.52 -9.19 -3.15
N LEU A 79 -6.25 -8.87 -2.90
CA LEU A 79 -5.25 -9.84 -2.44
C LEU A 79 -5.59 -10.39 -1.05
N ILE A 80 -6.06 -9.53 -0.14
CA ILE A 80 -6.56 -9.97 1.17
C ILE A 80 -7.74 -10.93 0.99
N ALA A 81 -8.70 -10.60 0.11
CA ALA A 81 -9.89 -11.42 -0.17
C ALA A 81 -9.55 -12.82 -0.74
N VAL A 82 -8.55 -12.92 -1.63
CA VAL A 82 -8.05 -14.21 -2.13
C VAL A 82 -7.30 -15.00 -1.05
N GLY A 83 -6.58 -14.29 -0.17
CA GLY A 83 -5.78 -14.88 0.92
C GLY A 83 -6.56 -15.31 2.16
N VAL A 84 -7.88 -15.07 2.24
CA VAL A 84 -8.71 -15.32 3.44
C VAL A 84 -8.70 -16.80 3.89
N ASP A 85 -8.48 -17.74 2.97
CA ASP A 85 -8.34 -19.18 3.30
C ASP A 85 -7.22 -19.45 4.34
N MET A 86 -6.25 -18.54 4.50
CA MET A 86 -5.19 -18.68 5.50
C MET A 86 -5.63 -18.29 6.93
N ILE A 87 -6.79 -17.63 7.11
CA ILE A 87 -7.19 -17.01 8.39
C ILE A 87 -8.51 -17.56 8.93
N GLN A 88 -9.49 -17.94 8.09
CA GLN A 88 -10.78 -18.48 8.56
C GLN A 88 -11.28 -19.61 7.67
N ALA A 89 -11.12 -20.85 8.14
CA ALA A 89 -11.65 -22.07 7.54
C ALA A 89 -13.18 -22.18 7.74
N GLY A 90 -13.95 -21.33 7.06
CA GLY A 90 -15.42 -21.37 7.05
C GLY A 90 -15.98 -21.55 5.64
N GLU A 91 -17.20 -22.10 5.53
CA GLU A 91 -17.90 -22.44 4.28
C GLU A 91 -18.10 -21.26 3.30
N ALA A 92 -17.80 -20.02 3.70
CA ALA A 92 -17.83 -18.82 2.85
C ALA A 92 -16.52 -18.51 2.10
N GLY A 93 -15.47 -19.33 2.28
CA GLY A 93 -14.14 -19.10 1.68
C GLY A 93 -14.13 -19.18 0.15
N TRP A 94 -14.92 -20.08 -0.44
CA TRP A 94 -14.92 -20.29 -1.90
C TRP A 94 -15.43 -19.07 -2.68
N MET A 95 -16.47 -18.40 -2.18
CA MET A 95 -17.03 -17.20 -2.82
C MET A 95 -16.05 -16.02 -2.68
N SER A 96 -15.47 -15.84 -1.50
CA SER A 96 -14.49 -14.78 -1.23
C SER A 96 -13.25 -14.92 -2.11
N LYS A 97 -12.77 -16.15 -2.29
CA LYS A 97 -11.63 -16.48 -3.14
C LYS A 97 -11.93 -16.30 -4.63
N GLY A 98 -13.10 -16.73 -5.08
CA GLY A 98 -13.55 -16.54 -6.46
C GLY A 98 -13.70 -15.06 -6.82
N LEU A 99 -14.41 -14.30 -5.98
CA LEU A 99 -14.59 -12.86 -6.16
C LEU A 99 -13.27 -12.10 -6.03
N GLY A 100 -12.43 -12.48 -5.07
CA GLY A 100 -11.08 -11.91 -4.91
C GLY A 100 -10.22 -12.14 -6.15
N PHE A 101 -10.27 -13.32 -6.76
CA PHE A 101 -9.50 -13.63 -7.97
C PHE A 101 -9.94 -12.75 -9.15
N VAL A 102 -11.26 -12.61 -9.35
CA VAL A 102 -11.81 -11.70 -10.35
C VAL A 102 -11.42 -10.25 -10.05
N ALA A 103 -11.48 -9.83 -8.79
CA ALA A 103 -11.07 -8.49 -8.37
C ALA A 103 -9.58 -8.22 -8.64
N VAL A 104 -8.69 -9.20 -8.45
CA VAL A 104 -7.26 -9.08 -8.79
C VAL A 104 -7.07 -8.88 -10.31
N ILE A 105 -7.80 -9.63 -11.14
CA ILE A 105 -7.75 -9.47 -12.60
C ILE A 105 -8.20 -8.06 -13.00
N LEU A 106 -9.36 -7.62 -12.50
CA LEU A 106 -9.91 -6.30 -12.81
C LEU A 106 -9.01 -5.16 -12.32
N ALA A 107 -8.46 -5.29 -11.10
CA ALA A 107 -7.51 -4.33 -10.56
C ALA A 107 -6.24 -4.29 -11.42
N SER A 108 -5.72 -5.44 -11.85
CA SER A 108 -4.54 -5.52 -12.72
C SER A 108 -4.77 -4.80 -14.05
N VAL A 109 -5.93 -5.00 -14.68
CA VAL A 109 -6.30 -4.30 -15.92
C VAL A 109 -6.32 -2.78 -15.71
N ASN A 110 -6.86 -2.29 -14.59
CA ASN A 110 -6.88 -0.87 -14.28
C ASN A 110 -5.46 -0.31 -14.04
N ILE A 111 -4.59 -1.03 -13.32
CA ILE A 111 -3.18 -0.68 -13.14
C ILE A 111 -2.50 -0.54 -14.49
N PHE A 112 -2.44 -1.63 -15.26
CA PHE A 112 -1.69 -1.67 -16.51
C PHE A 112 -2.29 -0.75 -17.58
N GLY A 113 -3.62 -0.73 -17.70
CA GLY A 113 -4.33 0.14 -18.65
C GLY A 113 -4.13 1.62 -18.32
N GLY A 114 -4.28 2.00 -17.05
CA GLY A 114 -4.09 3.38 -16.60
C GLY A 114 -2.66 3.87 -16.82
N PHE A 115 -1.65 3.06 -16.52
CA PHE A 115 -0.26 3.45 -16.76
C PHE A 115 0.12 3.48 -18.24
N LEU A 116 -0.35 2.55 -19.07
CA LEU A 116 -0.06 2.54 -20.51
C LEU A 116 -0.66 3.76 -21.22
N VAL A 117 -1.92 4.09 -20.92
CA VAL A 117 -2.59 5.27 -21.47
C VAL A 117 -1.88 6.54 -21.03
N THR A 118 -1.52 6.65 -19.75
CA THR A 118 -0.74 7.78 -19.23
C THR A 118 0.58 7.95 -19.98
N GLN A 119 1.33 6.87 -20.19
CA GLN A 119 2.60 6.91 -20.91
C GLN A 119 2.42 7.41 -22.34
N ARG A 120 1.37 6.95 -23.04
CA ARG A 120 1.04 7.46 -24.38
C ARG A 120 0.67 8.94 -24.36
N MET A 121 -0.07 9.39 -23.35
CA MET A 121 -0.42 10.80 -23.18
C MET A 121 0.81 11.68 -22.93
N LEU A 122 1.74 11.25 -22.06
CA LEU A 122 2.97 11.98 -21.76
C LEU A 122 3.99 11.92 -22.91
N ALA A 123 4.00 10.84 -23.69
CA ALA A 123 4.86 10.72 -24.86
C ALA A 123 4.56 11.78 -25.93
N MET A 124 3.30 12.25 -26.01
CA MET A 124 2.91 13.34 -26.93
C MET A 124 3.47 14.71 -26.53
N TYR A 125 3.93 14.87 -25.28
CA TYR A 125 4.58 16.10 -24.80
C TYR A 125 6.10 16.07 -24.90
N LYS A 126 6.70 14.93 -25.28
CA LYS A 126 8.14 14.86 -25.58
C LYS A 126 8.38 15.49 -26.95
N LYS A 127 9.30 16.46 -27.03
CA LYS A 127 9.80 16.94 -28.32
C LYS A 127 10.39 15.74 -29.07
N LYS A 128 9.98 15.59 -30.34
CA LYS A 128 10.62 14.64 -31.26
C LYS A 128 12.10 15.02 -31.34
N ASP A 129 12.96 14.17 -30.79
CA ASP A 129 14.41 14.32 -30.95
C ASP A 129 14.69 14.39 -32.46
N ARG A 130 15.39 15.46 -32.85
CA ARG A 130 16.01 15.54 -34.18
C ARG A 130 17.25 14.67 -34.18
#